data_AF-A0A955IR66-F1
#
_entry.id   AF-A0A955IR66-F1
#
_cell.length_a   1.000
_cell.length_b   1.000
_cell.length_c   1.000
_cell.angle_alpha   90.00
_cell.angle_beta   90.00
_cell.angle_gamma   90.00
#
_symmetry.space_group_name_H-M   'P 1'
#
loop_
_entity.id
_entity.type
_entity.pdbx_description
1 polymer ?
#
loop_
_entity_poly.entity_id
_entity_poly.type
_entity_poly.pdbx_seq_one_letter_code
_entity_poly.pdbx_strand_id
1 'polypeptide(L)' 'KIIEQAKWIIVERKSMSEPEAMRALQKQARNNRRPLVEVAQSVIENAELFKA' A
#
# COMPACT_ATOMS: atom_id res chain seq x y z
N LYS A 1 8.47 -0.09 -8.82
CA LYS A 1 9.14 -0.77 -7.67
C LYS A 1 8.43 -0.49 -6.33
N ILE A 2 8.38 0.75 -5.81
CA ILE A 2 7.70 1.07 -4.52
C ILE A 2 6.20 0.71 -4.52
N ILE A 3 5.43 1.19 -5.49
CA ILE A 3 3.97 0.93 -5.55
C ILE A 3 3.69 -0.57 -5.65
N GLU A 4 4.50 -1.31 -6.40
CA GLU A 4 4.33 -2.74 -6.58
C GLU A 4 4.60 -3.53 -5.30
N GLN A 5 5.68 -3.21 -4.59
CA GLN A 5 5.95 -3.78 -3.28
C GLN A 5 4.82 -3.48 -2.29
N ALA A 6 4.31 -2.25 -2.27
CA ALA A 6 3.17 -1.89 -1.41
C ALA A 6 1.89 -2.66 -1.77
N LYS A 7 1.62 -2.91 -3.06
CA LYS A 7 0.48 -3.74 -3.48
C LYS A 7 0.61 -5.16 -2.93
N TRP A 8 1.76 -5.80 -3.09
CA TRP A 8 1.96 -7.19 -2.61
C TRP A 8 1.83 -7.30 -1.09
N ILE A 9 2.34 -6.33 -0.33
CA ILE A 9 2.11 -6.26 1.12
C ILE A 9 0.61 -6.21 1.46
N ILE A 10 -0.17 -5.42 0.71
CA ILE A 10 -1.62 -5.31 0.93
C ILE A 10 -2.33 -6.61 0.54
N VAL A 11 -1.94 -7.23 -0.57
CA VAL A 11 -2.45 -8.53 -1.05
C VAL A 11 -2.28 -9.58 0.06
N GLU A 12 -1.06 -9.71 0.59
CA GLU A 12 -0.74 -10.68 1.63
C GLU A 12 -1.49 -10.39 2.95
N ARG A 13 -1.52 -9.12 3.38
CA ARG A 13 -2.10 -8.76 4.69
C ARG A 13 -3.62 -8.76 4.72
N LYS A 14 -4.27 -8.51 3.58
CA LYS A 14 -5.73 -8.35 3.50
C LYS A 14 -6.42 -9.41 2.65
N SER A 15 -5.68 -10.42 2.19
CA SER A 15 -6.18 -11.52 1.35
C SER A 15 -7.02 -11.01 0.17
N MET A 16 -6.55 -9.96 -0.50
CA MET A 16 -7.24 -9.33 -1.64
C MET A 16 -6.44 -9.46 -2.93
N SER A 17 -7.08 -9.27 -4.07
CA SER A 17 -6.41 -9.30 -5.37
C SER A 17 -5.52 -8.07 -5.60
N GLU A 18 -4.55 -8.20 -6.51
CA GLU A 18 -3.64 -7.12 -6.88
C GLU A 18 -4.39 -5.86 -7.44
N PRO A 19 -5.44 -5.98 -8.27
CA PRO A 19 -6.26 -4.83 -8.66
C PRO A 19 -6.98 -4.16 -7.49
N GLU A 20 -7.42 -4.93 -6.49
CA GLU A 20 -8.04 -4.39 -5.28
C GLU A 20 -7.03 -3.64 -4.41
N ALA A 21 -5.81 -4.16 -4.28
CA ALA A 21 -4.72 -3.51 -3.58
C ALA A 21 -4.35 -2.16 -4.23
N MET A 22 -4.29 -2.09 -5.57
CA MET A 22 -4.09 -0.83 -6.29
C MET A 22 -5.22 0.17 -6.00
N ARG A 23 -6.49 -0.27 -6.10
CA ARG A 23 -7.65 0.58 -5.79
C ARG A 23 -7.61 1.09 -4.35
N ALA A 24 -7.17 0.26 -3.40
CA ALA A 24 -7.03 0.65 -2.01
C ALA A 24 -5.97 1.75 -1.82
N LEU A 25 -4.79 1.60 -2.42
CA LEU A 25 -3.74 2.63 -2.39
C LEU A 25 -4.22 3.95 -3.00
N GLN A 26 -4.85 3.90 -4.17
CA GLN A 26 -5.40 5.08 -4.84
C GLN A 26 -6.51 5.75 -4.00
N LYS A 27 -7.40 4.97 -3.39
CA LYS A 27 -8.44 5.48 -2.48
C LYS A 27 -7.80 6.18 -1.29
N GLN A 28 -6.77 5.60 -0.68
CA GLN A 28 -6.06 6.19 0.45
C GLN A 28 -5.30 7.46 0.06
N ALA A 29 -4.68 7.51 -1.12
CA ALA A 29 -4.04 8.71 -1.65
C ALA A 29 -5.03 9.86 -1.84
N ARG A 30 -6.19 9.59 -2.46
CA ARG A 30 -7.26 10.59 -2.64
C ARG A 30 -7.83 11.08 -1.32
N ASN A 31 -8.15 10.17 -0.40
CA ASN A 31 -8.72 10.51 0.90
C ASN A 31 -7.79 11.40 1.72
N ASN A 32 -6.48 11.17 1.64
CA ASN A 32 -5.49 11.93 2.40
C ASN A 32 -4.90 13.11 1.62
N ARG A 33 -5.31 13.31 0.35
CA ARG A 33 -4.71 14.32 -0.57
C ARG A 33 -3.18 14.21 -0.64
N ARG A 34 -2.67 12.98 -0.69
CA ARG A 34 -1.23 12.69 -0.75
C ARG A 34 -0.86 12.01 -2.07
N PRO A 35 0.38 12.22 -2.56
CA PRO A 35 0.90 11.45 -3.69
C PRO A 35 0.82 9.94 -3.44
N LEU A 36 0.47 9.18 -4.48
CA LEU A 36 0.34 7.72 -4.41
C LEU A 36 1.64 7.05 -3.93
N VAL A 37 2.79 7.57 -4.38
CA VAL A 37 4.12 7.06 -4.00
C VAL A 37 4.37 7.19 -2.50
N GLU A 38 3.96 8.29 -1.88
CA GLU A 38 4.12 8.49 -0.44
C GLU A 38 3.23 7.54 0.37
N VAL A 39 2.00 7.30 -0.08
CA VAL A 39 1.11 6.33 0.57
C VAL A 39 1.69 4.92 0.46
N ALA A 40 2.22 4.55 -0.70
CA ALA A 40 2.89 3.26 -0.89
C ALA A 40 4.13 3.12 0.01
N GLN A 41 4.91 4.19 0.16
CA GLN A 41 6.06 4.23 1.05
C GLN A 41 5.66 4.02 2.51
N SER A 42 4.63 4.72 2.98
CA SER A 42 4.09 4.52 4.34
C SER A 42 3.56 3.09 4.57
N VAL A 43 3.03 2.42 3.54
CA VAL A 43 2.62 1.01 3.66
C VAL A 43 3.83 0.10 3.87
N ILE A 44 4.93 0.32 3.13
CA ILE A 44 6.16 -0.45 3.27
C ILE A 44 6.81 -0.20 4.63
N GLU A 45 6.95 1.06 5.05
CA GLU A 45 7.53 1.43 6.34
C GLU A 45 6.77 0.81 7.52
N ASN A 46 5.43 0.93 7.50
CA ASN A 46 4.60 0.25 8.50
C ASN A 46 4.78 -1.27 8.42
N ALA A 47 4.99 -1.84 7.23
CA ALA A 47 5.19 -3.27 7.13
C ALA A 47 6.48 -3.75 7.78
N GLU A 48 7.57 -3.02 7.60
CA GLU A 48 8.85 -3.29 8.24
C GLU A 48 8.81 -3.05 9.76
N LEU A 49 8.07 -2.04 10.22
CA LEU A 49 7.95 -1.73 11.66
C LEU A 49 7.32 -2.88 12.47
N PHE A 50 6.36 -3.60 11.88
CA PHE A 50 5.64 -4.71 12.53
C PHE A 50 6.21 -6.10 12.19
N LYS A 51 7.40 -6.18 11.57
CA LYS A 51 8.11 -7.45 11.33
C LYS A 51 8.99 -7.90 12.53
N ALA A 52 9.07 -7.09 13.59
CA ALA A 52 9.87 -7.35 14.80
C ALA A 52 9.14 -8.27 15.79
#